data_AF-A0A2R6Y2C2-F1
#
_entry.id   AF-A0A2R6Y2C2-F1
#
_cell.length_a   1.000
_cell.length_b   1.000
_cell.length_c   1.000
_cell.angle_alpha   90.00
_cell.angle_beta   90.00
_cell.angle_gamma   90.00
#
_symmetry.space_group_name_H-M   'P 1'
#
loop_
_entity.id
_entity.type
_entity.pdbx_description
1 polymer ?
#
loop_
_entity_poly.entity_id
_entity_poly.type
_entity_poly.pdbx_seq_one_letter_code
_entity_poly.pdbx_strand_id
1 'polypeptide(L)'
;MLQIVNEWLLNWWVRYAVLTILLGIAFHLGFERPLPPLKRSLVYILLVLLAFPLVLLSYGLPMIGTLFVIILGLSVYRWRRPKIEKD
;
A
#
# COMPACT_ATOMS: atom_id res chain seq x y z
N MET A 1 -15.21 10.52 16.32
CA MET A 1 -14.93 9.38 15.42
C MET A 1 -13.44 9.26 15.07
N LEU A 2 -12.75 10.34 14.67
CA LEU A 2 -11.30 10.31 14.33
C LEU A 2 -10.36 10.04 15.51
N GLN A 3 -10.70 10.43 16.75
CA GLN A 3 -9.86 10.20 17.93
C GLN A 3 -9.73 8.72 18.30
N ILE A 4 -10.82 7.94 18.17
CA ILE A 4 -10.83 6.50 18.46
C ILE A 4 -9.85 5.79 17.51
N VAL A 5 -9.94 6.08 16.21
CA VAL A 5 -9.06 5.49 15.18
C VAL A 5 -7.59 5.80 15.47
N ASN A 6 -7.27 7.00 15.96
CA ASN A 6 -5.90 7.37 16.30
C ASN A 6 -5.34 6.58 17.49
N GLU A 7 -6.14 6.28 18.51
CA GLU A 7 -5.78 5.43 19.65
C GLU A 7 -5.48 3.99 19.19
N TRP A 8 -6.31 3.43 18.30
CA TRP A 8 -6.06 2.10 17.72
C TRP A 8 -4.83 2.08 16.81
N LEU A 9 -4.60 3.15 16.05
CA LEU A 9 -3.42 3.29 15.20
C LEU A 9 -2.15 3.63 15.99
N LEU A 10 -2.23 4.09 17.24
CA LEU A 10 -1.05 4.33 18.09
C LEU A 10 -0.37 3.01 18.48
N ASN A 11 -1.12 1.90 18.51
CA ASN A 11 -0.57 0.57 18.73
C ASN A 11 0.38 0.18 17.59
N TRP A 12 1.66 -0.03 17.93
CA TRP A 12 2.74 -0.36 17.00
C TRP A 12 2.36 -1.49 16.03
N TRP A 13 1.81 -2.58 16.57
CA TRP A 13 1.42 -3.77 15.82
C TRP A 13 0.27 -3.51 14.84
N VAL A 14 -0.72 -2.72 15.24
CA VAL A 14 -1.87 -2.36 14.39
C VAL A 14 -1.39 -1.46 13.25
N ARG A 15 -0.56 -0.47 13.56
CA ARG A 15 0.06 0.42 12.56
C ARG A 15 0.88 -0.36 11.54
N TYR A 16 1.68 -1.32 12.01
CA TYR A 16 2.47 -2.21 11.15
C TYR A 16 1.58 -3.07 10.25
N ALA A 17 0.55 -3.69 10.79
CA ALA A 17 -0.38 -4.49 10.00
C ALA A 17 -1.09 -3.65 8.94
N VAL A 18 -1.64 -2.50 9.32
CA VAL A 18 -2.35 -1.59 8.40
C VAL A 18 -1.43 -1.08 7.31
N LEU A 19 -0.22 -0.63 7.65
CA LEU A 19 0.76 -0.16 6.66
C LEU A 19 1.18 -1.28 5.71
N THR A 20 1.46 -2.48 6.23
CA THR A 20 1.85 -3.64 5.41
C THR A 20 0.73 -4.03 4.44
N ILE A 21 -0.52 -4.02 4.90
CA ILE A 21 -1.68 -4.33 4.05
C ILE A 21 -1.88 -3.24 2.99
N LEU A 22 -1.88 -1.95 3.36
CA LEU A 22 -2.03 -0.85 2.41
C LEU A 22 -0.91 -0.85 1.38
N LEU A 23 0.33 -1.07 1.81
CA LEU A 23 1.48 -1.13 0.94
C LEU A 23 1.38 -2.33 -0.01
N GLY A 24 0.89 -3.48 0.47
CA GLY A 24 0.59 -4.64 -0.36
C GLY A 24 -0.49 -4.40 -1.41
N ILE A 25 -1.56 -3.68 -1.05
CA ILE A 25 -2.63 -3.27 -1.98
C ILE A 25 -2.10 -2.27 -3.01
N ALA A 26 -1.38 -1.24 -2.57
CA ALA A 26 -0.75 -0.26 -3.44
C ALA A 26 0.21 -0.92 -4.43
N PHE A 27 1.00 -1.90 -3.97
CA PHE A 27 1.88 -2.69 -4.82
C PHE A 27 1.08 -3.56 -5.80
N HIS A 28 0.02 -4.21 -5.35
CA HIS A 28 -0.81 -5.00 -6.26
C HIS A 28 -1.48 -4.15 -7.35
N LEU A 29 -1.91 -2.93 -7.01
CA LEU A 29 -2.55 -1.99 -7.95
C LEU A 29 -1.54 -1.30 -8.87
N GLY A 30 -0.35 -0.94 -8.37
CA GLY A 30 0.68 -0.24 -9.13
C GLY A 30 1.37 -1.10 -10.20
N PHE A 31 1.27 -2.43 -10.09
CA PHE A 31 1.85 -3.34 -11.07
C PHE A 31 0.81 -3.79 -12.11
N GLU A 32 0.84 -3.14 -13.27
CA GLU A 32 -0.06 -3.46 -14.39
C GLU A 32 0.47 -4.54 -15.34
N ARG A 33 1.72 -4.98 -15.16
CA ARG A 33 2.26 -6.15 -15.85
C ARG A 33 2.29 -7.32 -14.87
N PRO A 34 1.79 -8.51 -15.24
CA PRO A 34 1.89 -9.69 -14.39
C PRO A 34 3.37 -10.00 -14.18
N LEU A 35 3.87 -9.77 -12.97
CA LEU A 35 5.23 -10.20 -12.62
C LEU A 35 5.27 -11.73 -12.57
N PRO A 36 6.39 -12.35 -13.00
CA PRO A 36 6.64 -13.76 -12.78
C PRO A 36 6.38 -14.09 -11.29
N PRO A 37 5.72 -15.22 -10.97
CA PRO A 37 5.30 -15.54 -9.60
C PRO A 37 6.47 -15.54 -8.61
N LEU A 38 7.67 -15.93 -9.08
CA LEU A 38 8.90 -15.90 -8.30
C LEU A 38 9.31 -14.48 -7.87
N LYS A 39 9.22 -13.51 -8.79
CA LYS A 39 9.56 -12.11 -8.51
C LYS A 39 8.51 -11.46 -7.61
N ARG A 40 7.24 -11.82 -7.78
CA ARG A 40 6.15 -11.35 -6.91
C ARG A 40 6.41 -11.73 -5.46
N SER A 41 6.74 -12.99 -5.18
CA SER A 41 7.01 -13.45 -3.82
C SER A 41 8.18 -12.71 -3.15
N LEU A 42 9.28 -12.53 -3.90
CA LEU A 42 10.44 -11.79 -3.40
C LEU A 42 10.10 -10.34 -3.03
N VAL A 43 9.24 -9.69 -3.81
CA VAL A 43 8.81 -8.33 -3.44
C VAL A 43 7.87 -8.33 -2.24
N TYR A 44 6.96 -9.29 -2.07
CA TYR A 44 6.16 -9.37 -0.84
C TYR A 44 7.03 -9.56 0.41
N ILE A 45 8.07 -10.38 0.34
CA ILE A 45 9.04 -10.54 1.45
C ILE A 45 9.73 -9.20 1.74
N LEU A 46 10.21 -8.53 0.68
CA LEU A 46 10.87 -7.25 0.79
C LEU A 46 9.92 -6.16 1.34
N LEU A 47 8.63 -6.23 1.01
CA LEU A 47 7.59 -5.29 1.45
C LEU A 47 7.30 -5.43 2.94
N VAL A 48 7.23 -6.67 3.47
CA VAL A 48 7.13 -6.93 4.91
C VAL A 48 8.38 -6.41 5.65
N LEU A 49 9.55 -6.57 5.04
CA LEU A 49 10.83 -6.15 5.61
C LEU A 49 11.01 -4.62 5.60
N LEU A 50 10.62 -3.95 4.51
CA LEU A 50 10.60 -2.48 4.41
C LEU A 50 9.46 -1.83 5.18
N ALA A 51 8.34 -2.53 5.42
CA ALA A 51 7.27 -2.02 6.27
C ALA A 51 7.77 -1.74 7.69
N PHE A 52 8.82 -2.43 8.15
CA PHE A 52 9.37 -2.29 9.49
C PHE A 52 9.96 -0.89 9.75
N PRO A 53 10.92 -0.39 8.95
CA PRO A 53 11.36 1.01 9.07
C PRO A 53 10.25 2.01 8.71
N LEU A 54 9.34 1.68 7.78
CA LEU A 54 8.22 2.57 7.43
C LEU A 54 7.28 2.86 8.60
N VAL A 55 7.03 1.89 9.49
CA VAL A 55 6.27 2.13 10.73
C VAL A 55 6.97 3.12 11.64
N LEU A 56 8.28 3.03 11.73
CA LEU A 56 9.10 3.96 12.51
C LEU A 56 8.96 5.39 11.94
N LEU A 57 8.99 5.54 10.62
CA LEU A 57 8.75 6.81 9.94
C LEU A 57 7.29 7.31 10.09
N SER A 58 6.32 6.39 10.19
CA SER A 58 4.90 6.70 10.34
C SER A 58 4.57 7.43 11.65
N TYR A 59 5.42 7.34 12.67
CA TYR A 59 5.23 8.12 13.91
C TYR A 59 5.37 9.63 13.69
N GLY A 60 6.23 10.05 12.75
CA GLY A 60 6.44 11.46 12.43
C GLY A 60 5.80 11.92 11.12
N LEU A 61 5.39 10.98 10.25
CA LEU A 61 4.89 11.26 8.91
C LEU A 61 3.51 10.61 8.67
N PRO A 62 2.60 11.26 7.93
CA PRO A 62 1.26 10.74 7.65
C PRO A 62 1.28 9.63 6.57
N MET A 63 2.02 8.53 6.80
CA MET A 63 2.21 7.43 5.85
C MET A 63 0.92 6.70 5.45
N ILE A 64 -0.01 6.53 6.40
CA ILE A 64 -1.30 5.87 6.13
C ILE A 64 -2.13 6.73 5.16
N GLY A 65 -2.16 8.05 5.39
CA GLY A 65 -2.89 9.00 4.55
C GLY A 65 -2.32 9.07 3.14
N THR A 66 -0.99 9.13 3.01
CA THR A 66 -0.33 9.16 1.70
C THR A 66 -0.59 7.87 0.90
N LEU A 67 -0.46 6.70 1.53
CA LEU A 67 -0.78 5.42 0.88
C LEU A 67 -2.24 5.36 0.43
N PHE A 68 -3.16 5.90 1.22
CA PHE A 68 -4.57 5.96 0.86
C PHE A 68 -4.79 6.80 -0.41
N VAL A 69 -4.15 7.96 -0.51
CA VAL A 69 -4.20 8.82 -1.71
C VAL A 69 -3.58 8.13 -2.92
N ILE A 70 -2.44 7.44 -2.75
CA ILE A 70 -1.79 6.68 -3.83
C ILE A 70 -2.71 5.57 -4.35
N ILE A 71 -3.34 4.80 -3.45
CA ILE A 71 -4.29 3.74 -3.83
C ILE A 71 -5.47 4.31 -4.60
N LEU A 72 -6.04 5.43 -4.13
CA LEU A 72 -7.12 6.11 -4.85
C LEU A 72 -6.68 6.58 -6.24
N GLY A 73 -5.50 7.19 -6.35
CA GLY A 73 -4.94 7.64 -7.62
C GLY A 73 -4.70 6.49 -8.59
N LEU A 74 -4.14 5.37 -8.12
CA LEU A 74 -3.91 4.17 -8.92
C LEU A 74 -5.23 3.51 -9.35
N SER A 75 -6.22 3.45 -8.47
CA SER A 75 -7.57 2.96 -8.80
C SER A 75 -8.20 3.80 -9.92
N VAL A 76 -8.14 5.13 -9.82
CA VAL A 76 -8.66 6.04 -10.85
C VAL A 76 -7.86 5.90 -12.15
N TYR A 77 -6.53 5.82 -12.08
CA TYR A 77 -5.68 5.62 -13.25
C TYR A 77 -6.02 4.33 -14.00
N ARG A 78 -6.24 3.24 -13.26
CA ARG A 78 -6.62 1.95 -13.81
C ARG A 78 -8.00 1.98 -14.45
N TRP A 79 -8.95 2.73 -13.89
CA TRP A 79 -10.25 2.95 -14.53
C TRP A 79 -10.09 3.77 -15.81
N ARG A 80 -9.29 4.84 -15.78
CA ARG A 80 -9.12 5.74 -16.92
C ARG A 80 -8.38 5.09 -18.10
N ARG A 81 -7.57 4.04 -17.88
CA ARG A 81 -6.90 3.32 -18.96
C ARG A 81 -7.95 2.89 -19.99
N PRO A 82 -8.00 3.50 -21.20
CA PRO A 82 -8.86 3.00 -22.24
C PRO A 82 -8.33 1.60 -22.57
N LYS A 83 -9.22 0.60 -22.57
CA LYS A 83 -8.95 -0.61 -23.35
C LYS A 83 -8.75 -0.09 -24.77
N ILE A 84 -7.51 0.00 -25.22
CA ILE A 84 -7.23 0.12 -26.65
C ILE A 84 -7.71 -1.22 -27.20
N GLU A 85 -8.95 -1.21 -27.69
CA GLU A 85 -9.55 -2.21 -28.55
C GLU A 85 -8.48 -2.51 -29.62
N LYS A 86 -7.88 -3.70 -29.54
CA LYS A 86 -7.09 -4.19 -30.66
C LYS A 86 -8.10 -4.81 -31.62
N ASP A 87 -8.49 -4.00 -32.61
CA ASP A 87 -9.01 -4.48 -33.89
C ASP A 87 -8.04 -5.49 -34.53
#